data_AF-R0ECR9-F1
#
_entry.id   AF-R0ECR9-F1
#
_cell.length_a   1.000
_cell.length_b   1.000
_cell.length_c   1.000
_cell.angle_alpha   90.00
_cell.angle_beta   90.00
_cell.angle_gamma   90.00
#
_symmetry.space_group_name_H-M   'P 1'
#
loop_
_entity.id
_entity.type
_entity.pdbx_description
1 polymer ?
#
loop_
_entity_poly.entity_id
_entity_poly.type
_entity_poly.pdbx_seq_one_letter_code
_entity_poly.pdbx_strand_id
1 'polypeptide(L)' 'MAGVDVGGVELEFPCPRCGGPTRAAIQAVRMLPVLDCPACGERFGVDLDAFSAQVDAAETAAKAARKRRKG' A
#
# COMPACT_ATOMS: atom_id res chain seq x y z
N MET A 1 -12.28 -17.16 -8.10
CA MET A 1 -12.64 -16.06 -7.19
C MET A 1 -12.27 -14.77 -7.88
N ALA A 2 -13.20 -13.85 -8.15
CA ALA A 2 -12.84 -12.55 -8.70
C ALA A 2 -12.11 -11.76 -7.60
N GLY A 3 -10.79 -11.60 -7.74
CA GLY A 3 -9.99 -10.75 -6.85
C GLY A 3 -10.53 -9.33 -6.86
N VAL A 4 -10.47 -8.64 -5.72
CA VAL A 4 -10.80 -7.21 -5.70
C VAL A 4 -9.57 -6.45 -6.17
N ASP A 5 -9.73 -5.64 -7.21
CA ASP A 5 -8.64 -4.79 -7.67
C ASP A 5 -8.37 -3.71 -6.62
N VAL A 6 -7.22 -3.82 -5.96
CA VAL A 6 -6.70 -2.86 -4.97
C VAL A 6 -5.45 -2.15 -5.49
N GLY A 7 -5.12 -2.28 -6.78
CA GLY A 7 -3.90 -1.72 -7.35
C GLY A 7 -3.78 -0.21 -7.13
N GLY A 8 -4.89 0.51 -7.24
CA GLY A 8 -4.98 1.95 -7.05
C GLY A 8 -5.11 2.42 -5.59
N VAL A 9 -5.10 1.52 -4.60
CA VAL A 9 -5.11 1.92 -3.19
C VAL A 9 -3.73 2.44 -2.82
N GLU A 10 -3.68 3.66 -2.27
CA GLU A 10 -2.46 4.24 -1.73
C GLU A 10 -2.24 3.78 -0.29
N LEU A 11 -1.03 3.28 -0.01
CA LEU A 11 -0.57 2.95 1.33
C LEU A 11 0.45 3.99 1.78
N GLU A 12 0.53 4.21 3.09
CA GLU A 12 1.49 5.12 3.72
C GLU A 12 2.61 4.34 4.40
N PHE A 13 3.84 4.72 4.09
CA PHE A 13 5.06 4.11 4.61
C PHE A 13 5.88 5.18 5.34
N PRO A 14 6.24 4.96 6.61
CA PRO A 14 7.10 5.89 7.33
C PRO A 14 8.54 5.78 6.81
N CYS A 15 9.15 6.93 6.50
CA CYS A 15 10.57 6.95 6.13
C CYS A 15 11.43 6.56 7.35
N PRO A 16 12.33 5.57 7.24
CA PRO A 16 13.17 5.14 8.37
C PRO A 16 14.23 6.18 8.79
N ARG A 17 14.46 7.23 7.98
CA ARG A 17 15.44 8.27 8.28
C ARG A 17 14.84 9.48 8.99
N CYS A 18 13.80 10.06 8.40
CA CYS A 18 13.19 11.29 8.91
C CYS A 18 11.81 11.08 9.55
N GLY A 19 11.25 9.87 9.49
CA GLY A 19 9.89 9.57 9.98
C GLY A 19 8.77 10.16 9.10
N GLY A 20 9.11 10.81 7.99
CA GLY A 20 8.13 11.46 7.10
C GLY A 20 7.21 10.44 6.41
N PRO A 21 5.92 10.77 6.20
CA PRO A 21 4.99 9.91 5.50
C PRO A 21 5.34 9.86 4.00
N THR A 22 5.45 8.65 3.46
CA THR A 22 5.67 8.40 2.03
C THR A 22 4.52 7.57 1.50
N ARG A 23 3.80 8.06 0.50
CA ARG A 23 2.61 7.38 -0.04
C ARG A 23 2.88 6.77 -1.39
N ALA A 24 2.41 5.55 -1.59
CA ALA A 24 2.53 4.87 -2.87
C ALA A 24 1.36 3.92 -3.10
N ALA A 25 0.94 3.81 -4.37
CA ALA A 25 -0.08 2.84 -4.77
C ALA A 25 0.44 1.40 -4.63
N ILE A 26 -0.43 0.48 -4.19
CA ILE A 26 -0.11 -0.96 -4.06
C ILE A 26 0.50 -1.50 -5.36
N GLN A 27 -0.04 -1.13 -6.52
CA GLN A 27 0.49 -1.54 -7.81
C GLN A 27 1.93 -1.07 -8.06
N ALA A 28 2.28 0.15 -7.62
CA ALA A 28 3.62 0.70 -7.80
C ALA A 28 4.63 -0.05 -6.92
N VAL A 29 4.28 -0.30 -5.65
CA VAL A 29 5.12 -1.05 -4.71
C VAL A 29 5.32 -2.51 -5.15
N ARG A 30 4.31 -3.14 -5.75
CA ARG A 30 4.42 -4.49 -6.33
C ARG A 30 5.43 -4.57 -7.48
N MET A 31 5.53 -3.53 -8.30
CA MET A 31 6.50 -3.47 -9.40
C MET A 31 7.89 -3.09 -8.93
N LEU A 32 7.98 -2.16 -7.98
CA LEU A 32 9.24 -1.70 -7.41
C LEU A 32 9.03 -1.39 -5.92
N PRO A 33 9.45 -2.30 -5.01
CA PRO A 33 9.27 -2.14 -3.56
C PRO A 33 10.33 -1.21 -2.97
N VAL A 34 10.60 -0.11 -3.65
CA VAL A 34 11.56 0.92 -3.25
C VAL A 34 10.89 2.27 -3.42
N LEU A 35 10.91 3.07 -2.37
CA LEU A 35 10.28 4.38 -2.31
C LEU A 35 11.32 5.46 -2.07
N ASP A 36 11.09 6.61 -2.69
CA ASP A 36 11.87 7.82 -2.46
C ASP A 36 11.06 8.74 -1.53
N CYS A 37 11.61 9.08 -0.36
CA CYS A 37 10.94 9.92 0.62
C CYS A 37 10.88 11.37 0.13
N PRO A 38 9.69 11.98 -0.04
CA PRO A 38 9.57 13.35 -0.53
C PRO A 38 10.08 14.41 0.48
N ALA A 39 10.20 14.05 1.76
CA ALA A 39 10.60 14.98 2.81
C ALA A 39 12.13 15.12 2.93
N CYS A 40 12.87 14.02 2.83
CA CYS A 40 14.34 14.02 3.01
C CYS A 40 15.12 13.52 1.79
N GLY A 41 14.44 13.01 0.76
CA GLY A 41 15.06 12.44 -0.43
C GLY A 41 15.64 11.04 -0.24
N GLU A 42 15.51 10.43 0.94
CA GLU A 42 16.04 9.09 1.16
C GLU A 42 15.29 8.03 0.35
N ARG A 43 16.05 7.16 -0.31
CA ARG A 43 15.53 5.97 -0.99
C ARG A 43 15.58 4.78 -0.05
N PHE A 44 14.42 4.17 0.23
CA PHE A 44 14.33 3.04 1.16
C PHE A 44 13.46 1.90 0.60
N GLY A 45 13.79 0.68 1.00
CA GLY A 45 13.03 -0.52 0.65
C GLY A 45 11.77 -0.65 1.51
N VAL A 46 10.70 -1.17 0.92
CA VAL A 46 9.48 -1.52 1.63
C VAL A 46 9.63 -2.93 2.20
N ASP A 47 9.27 -3.11 3.48
CA ASP A 47 9.17 -4.43 4.09
C ASP A 47 8.01 -5.21 3.44
N LEU A 48 8.34 -6.31 2.75
CA LEU A 48 7.37 -7.05 1.94
C LEU A 48 6.34 -7.81 2.77
N ASP A 49 6.69 -8.21 4.00
CA ASP A 49 5.80 -8.94 4.90
C ASP A 49 4.72 -8.00 5.44
N ALA A 50 5.14 -6.85 5.98
CA ALA A 50 4.23 -5.79 6.40
C ALA A 50 3.41 -5.22 5.23
N PHE A 51 4.00 -5.13 4.04
CA PHE A 51 3.26 -4.74 2.84
C PHE A 51 2.18 -5.77 2.47
N SER A 52 2.50 -7.07 2.48
CA SER A 52 1.52 -8.12 2.20
C SER A 52 0.33 -8.05 3.15
N ALA A 53 0.59 -7.88 4.45
CA ALA A 53 -0.47 -7.73 5.44
C ALA A 53 -1.37 -6.50 5.18
N GLN A 54 -0.80 -5.39 4.72
CA GLN A 54 -1.57 -4.19 4.33
C GLN A 54 -2.41 -4.41 3.07
N VAL A 55 -1.88 -5.14 2.09
CA VAL A 55 -2.63 -5.53 0.88
C VAL A 55 -3.82 -6.40 1.25
N ASP A 56 -3.63 -7.43 2.08
CA ASP A 56 -4.71 -8.31 2.53
C ASP A 56 -5.81 -7.54 3.28
N ALA A 57 -5.41 -6.57 4.11
CA ALA A 57 -6.34 -5.68 4.80
C ALA A 57 -7.13 -4.81 3.81
N ALA A 58 -6.46 -4.23 2.80
CA ALA A 58 -7.08 -3.43 1.75
C ALA A 58 -8.08 -4.27 0.92
N GLU A 59 -7.72 -5.50 0.56
CA GLU A 59 -8.60 -6.43 -0.15
C GLU A 59 -9.83 -6.79 0.68
N THR A 60 -9.63 -7.06 1.97
CA THR A 60 -10.72 -7.39 2.91
C THR A 60 -11.68 -6.21 3.06
N ALA A 61 -11.16 -4.99 3.22
CA ALA A 61 -11.95 -3.77 3.30
C ALA A 61 -12.74 -3.53 2.00
N ALA A 62 -12.11 -3.70 0.84
CA ALA A 62 -12.75 -3.50 -0.44
C ALA A 62 -13.84 -4.56 -0.75
N LYS A 63 -13.62 -5.82 -0.34
CA LYS A 63 -14.65 -6.88 -0.36
C LYS A 63 -15.84 -6.51 0.52
N ALA A 64 -15.59 -6.04 1.74
CA ALA A 64 -16.65 -5.60 2.66
C ALA A 64 -17.46 -4.43 2.09
N ALA A 65 -16.80 -3.43 1.50
CA ALA A 65 -17.45 -2.29 0.85
C ALA A 65 -18.33 -2.72 -0.33
N ARG A 66 -17.86 -3.63 -1.19
CA ARG A 66 -18.68 -4.19 -2.29
C ARG A 66 -19.91 -4.92 -1.77
N LYS A 67 -19.78 -5.71 -0.70
CA LYS A 67 -20.91 -6.44 -0.11
C LYS A 67 -21.99 -5.49 0.39
N ARG A 68 -21.60 -4.38 1.04
CA ARG A 68 -22.52 -3.34 1.52
C ARG A 68 -23.27 -2.61 0.41
N ARG A 69 -22.66 -2.43 -0.76
CA ARG A 69 -23.29 -1.74 -1.90
C ARG A 69 -24.30 -2.60 -2.66
N LYS A 70 -24.29 -3.92 -2.44
CA LYS A 70 -25.13 -4.88 -3.15
C LYS A 70 -26.33 -5.37 -2.30
N GLY A 71 -26.44 -4.89 -1.06
CA GLY A 71 -27.52 -5.21 -0.12
C GLY A 71 -28.47 -4.04 0.09
#